data_AF-A0A9E1TKU1-F1
#
_entry.id   AF-A0A9E1TKU1-F1
#
_cell.length_a   1.000
_cell.length_b   1.000
_cell.length_c   1.000
_cell.angle_alpha   90.00
_cell.angle_beta   90.00
_cell.angle_gamma   90.00
#
_symmetry.space_group_name_H-M   'P 1'
#
loop_
_entity.id
_entity.type
_entity.pdbx_description
1 polymer ?
#
loop_
_entity_poly.entity_id
_entity_poly.type
_entity_poly.pdbx_seq_one_letter_code
_entity_poly.pdbx_strand_id
1 'polypeptide(L)'
;MSLSSIEDAIEAYARGEFLIVVDDEDRENEGDLIIAADAMTPEKMAFMIRHTSGVICAPMSDERADVLDLPLMVVDNTESMRTAFTVSVDLVEGTSTGISASDRSATVVALADGSRLRTEFARPGHIFPLRARAGGVLKRAGHTEAAVDLCALADRQPVGVLCEFVNDDGTMARVPDLEVFAAEHGLHFISIADLIRHRRRHEKLVEHFGSARIPTKYGEFTAHAYVSLLDDEEHVAYVLGDLASVDAPLVRVHSECLTGDLLGSLRCDCGSQLDAALAQIGAEGIGVIVYLRGHEGRGIGIGH
;
A
#
# COMPACT_ATOMS: atom_id res chain seq x y z
N MET A 1 -21.54 -12.18 -2.44
CA MET A 1 -20.54 -12.70 -3.42
C MET A 1 -19.22 -12.84 -2.69
N SER A 2 -18.42 -13.89 -2.92
CA SER A 2 -17.08 -13.95 -2.30
C SER A 2 -16.14 -12.94 -2.98
N LEU A 3 -15.20 -12.37 -2.22
CA LEU A 3 -14.13 -11.55 -2.80
C LEU A 3 -13.37 -12.34 -3.89
N SER A 4 -12.97 -11.62 -4.94
CA SER A 4 -12.14 -12.16 -6.02
C SER A 4 -10.72 -12.42 -5.52
N SER A 5 -9.98 -13.30 -6.20
CA SER A 5 -8.54 -13.38 -5.97
C SER A 5 -7.87 -12.07 -6.40
N ILE A 6 -6.76 -11.72 -5.76
CA ILE A 6 -6.01 -10.51 -6.14
C ILE A 6 -5.39 -10.69 -7.53
N GLU A 7 -4.98 -11.91 -7.86
CA GLU A 7 -4.45 -12.28 -9.16
C GLU A 7 -5.46 -12.02 -10.29
N ASP A 8 -6.70 -12.49 -10.15
CA ASP A 8 -7.76 -12.23 -11.15
C ASP A 8 -8.07 -10.73 -11.27
N ALA A 9 -8.08 -10.02 -10.14
CA ALA A 9 -8.32 -8.58 -10.11
C ALA A 9 -7.21 -7.80 -10.81
N ILE A 10 -5.94 -8.17 -10.63
CA ILE A 10 -4.80 -7.58 -11.33
C ILE A 10 -4.93 -7.81 -12.85
N GLU A 11 -5.28 -9.02 -13.28
CA GLU A 11 -5.48 -9.31 -14.70
C GLU A 11 -6.61 -8.47 -15.32
N ALA A 12 -7.73 -8.33 -14.59
CA ALA A 12 -8.84 -7.47 -15.01
C ALA A 12 -8.42 -5.99 -15.10
N TYR A 13 -7.70 -5.50 -14.10
CA TYR A 13 -7.18 -4.14 -14.08
C TYR A 13 -6.18 -3.89 -15.22
N ALA A 14 -5.34 -4.87 -15.56
CA ALA A 14 -4.43 -4.83 -16.71
C ALA A 14 -5.20 -4.74 -18.06
N ARG A 15 -6.36 -5.38 -18.18
CA ARG A 15 -7.27 -5.22 -19.34
C ARG A 15 -8.03 -3.90 -19.36
N GLY A 16 -7.96 -3.13 -18.28
CA GLY A 16 -8.58 -1.81 -18.16
C GLY A 16 -10.02 -1.90 -17.68
N GLU A 17 -10.35 -2.93 -16.94
CA GLU A 17 -11.64 -3.10 -16.31
C GLU A 17 -11.70 -2.35 -14.98
N PHE A 18 -12.91 -2.02 -14.54
CA PHE A 18 -13.13 -1.49 -13.20
C PHE A 18 -12.96 -2.57 -12.14
N LEU A 19 -12.49 -2.17 -10.97
CA LEU A 19 -12.54 -2.96 -9.75
C LEU A 19 -13.36 -2.23 -8.69
N ILE A 20 -14.01 -3.00 -7.82
CA ILE A 20 -14.49 -2.49 -6.54
C ILE A 20 -13.42 -2.83 -5.50
N VAL A 21 -13.00 -1.82 -4.74
CA VAL A 21 -12.03 -1.99 -3.64
C VAL A 21 -12.65 -1.45 -2.37
N VAL A 22 -12.64 -2.26 -1.31
CA VAL A 22 -13.06 -1.83 0.04
C VAL A 22 -11.89 -1.80 1.00
N ASP A 23 -11.97 -0.86 1.94
CA ASP A 23 -11.08 -0.82 3.09
C ASP A 23 -11.64 -1.61 4.30
N ASP A 24 -10.95 -1.50 5.43
CA ASP A 24 -11.34 -2.21 6.66
C ASP A 24 -12.58 -1.57 7.31
N GLU A 25 -13.39 -2.36 8.03
CA GLU A 25 -14.58 -1.88 8.73
C GLU A 25 -14.25 -0.81 9.79
N ASP A 26 -13.04 -0.88 10.36
CA ASP A 26 -12.55 0.08 11.36
C ASP A 26 -11.93 1.36 10.74
N ARG A 27 -11.90 1.48 9.41
CA ARG A 27 -11.35 2.63 8.66
C ARG A 27 -12.47 3.54 8.14
N GLU A 28 -12.74 3.58 6.82
CA GLU A 28 -13.87 4.30 6.23
C GLU A 28 -15.10 3.39 6.11
N ASN A 29 -14.87 2.07 6.02
CA ASN A 29 -15.87 1.03 5.75
C ASN A 29 -16.62 1.29 4.44
N GLU A 30 -15.92 1.86 3.46
CA GLU A 30 -16.47 2.33 2.19
C GLU A 30 -15.83 1.57 1.04
N GLY A 31 -16.49 1.61 -0.12
CA GLY A 31 -15.96 1.04 -1.34
C GLY A 31 -15.80 2.09 -2.42
N ASP A 32 -14.72 1.94 -3.18
CA ASP A 32 -14.41 2.76 -4.33
C ASP A 32 -14.50 1.94 -5.61
N LEU A 33 -15.02 2.59 -6.66
CA LEU A 33 -14.86 2.11 -8.02
C LEU A 33 -13.50 2.60 -8.54
N ILE A 34 -12.58 1.69 -8.86
CA ILE A 34 -11.20 2.01 -9.23
C ILE A 34 -10.87 1.50 -10.64
N ILE A 35 -10.13 2.29 -11.41
CA ILE A 35 -9.59 1.93 -12.73
C ILE A 35 -8.26 2.64 -12.99
N ALA A 36 -7.39 2.06 -13.82
CA ALA A 36 -6.22 2.76 -14.31
C ALA A 36 -6.61 3.94 -15.21
N ALA A 37 -5.98 5.10 -15.00
CA ALA A 37 -6.35 6.33 -15.70
C ALA A 37 -6.09 6.26 -17.21
N ASP A 38 -5.07 5.52 -17.64
CA ASP A 38 -4.77 5.28 -19.06
C ASP A 38 -5.80 4.36 -19.77
N ALA A 39 -6.68 3.69 -19.01
CA ALA A 39 -7.76 2.85 -19.52
C ALA A 39 -9.11 3.58 -19.60
N MET A 40 -9.17 4.83 -19.13
CA MET A 40 -10.41 5.57 -19.00
C MET A 40 -10.94 5.96 -20.39
N THR A 41 -12.26 5.82 -20.56
CA THR A 41 -13.00 6.30 -21.73
C THR A 41 -14.16 7.18 -21.29
N PRO A 42 -14.75 8.00 -22.18
CA PRO A 42 -15.94 8.79 -21.84
C PRO A 42 -17.10 7.94 -21.29
N GLU A 43 -17.30 6.72 -21.83
CA GLU A 43 -18.35 5.79 -21.38
C GLU A 43 -18.07 5.28 -19.97
N LYS A 44 -16.81 4.91 -19.67
CA LYS A 44 -16.39 4.48 -18.34
C LYS A 44 -16.49 5.61 -17.32
N MET A 45 -16.08 6.82 -17.70
CA MET A 45 -16.22 8.00 -16.85
C MET A 45 -17.71 8.28 -16.56
N ALA A 46 -18.57 8.21 -17.58
CA ALA A 46 -20.02 8.37 -17.40
C ALA A 46 -20.60 7.28 -16.48
N PHE A 47 -20.15 6.04 -16.61
CA PHE A 47 -20.52 4.94 -15.72
C PHE A 47 -20.12 5.23 -14.27
N MET A 48 -18.86 5.60 -14.03
CA MET A 48 -18.38 5.99 -12.71
C MET A 48 -19.24 7.10 -12.12
N ILE A 49 -19.42 8.22 -12.82
CA ILE A 49 -20.25 9.36 -12.37
C ILE A 49 -21.69 8.93 -12.02
N ARG A 50 -22.27 7.99 -12.79
CA ARG A 50 -23.66 7.55 -12.58
C ARG A 50 -23.82 6.74 -11.28
N HIS A 51 -22.78 6.05 -10.83
CA HIS A 51 -22.84 5.06 -9.75
C HIS A 51 -22.02 5.45 -8.51
N THR A 52 -21.37 6.62 -8.52
CA THR A 52 -20.53 7.10 -7.42
C THR A 52 -20.87 8.54 -7.01
N SER A 53 -20.17 9.07 -6.01
CA SER A 53 -20.36 10.44 -5.49
C SER A 53 -20.17 11.54 -6.54
N GLY A 54 -19.43 11.24 -7.62
CA GLY A 54 -19.05 12.19 -8.67
C GLY A 54 -17.82 13.04 -8.33
N VAL A 55 -17.21 12.86 -7.14
CA VAL A 55 -15.92 13.45 -6.75
C VAL A 55 -14.80 12.61 -7.36
N ILE A 56 -14.52 12.85 -8.64
CA ILE A 56 -13.56 12.03 -9.40
C ILE A 56 -12.15 12.38 -8.97
N CYS A 57 -11.49 11.42 -8.33
CA CYS A 57 -10.12 11.57 -7.88
C CYS A 57 -9.14 10.82 -8.79
N ALA A 58 -7.91 11.33 -8.89
CA ALA A 58 -6.84 10.71 -9.67
C ALA A 58 -5.62 10.42 -8.77
N PRO A 59 -5.60 9.30 -8.03
CA PRO A 59 -4.42 8.85 -7.29
C PRO A 59 -3.21 8.70 -8.19
N MET A 60 -2.07 9.21 -7.76
CA MET A 60 -0.81 9.09 -8.50
C MET A 60 0.38 8.99 -7.55
N SER A 61 1.50 8.51 -8.09
CA SER A 61 2.76 8.53 -7.36
C SER A 61 3.23 9.95 -7.07
N ASP A 62 4.03 10.11 -6.01
CA ASP A 62 4.65 11.39 -5.65
C ASP A 62 5.50 11.95 -6.80
N GLU A 63 6.24 11.10 -7.51
CA GLU A 63 7.09 11.49 -8.64
C GLU A 63 6.27 12.07 -9.78
N ARG A 64 5.10 11.47 -10.07
CA ARG A 64 4.22 11.98 -11.11
C ARG A 64 3.60 13.33 -10.72
N ALA A 65 3.15 13.46 -9.47
CA ALA A 65 2.65 14.72 -8.95
C ALA A 65 3.72 15.83 -8.99
N ASP A 66 4.97 15.50 -8.69
CA ASP A 66 6.10 16.44 -8.72
C ASP A 66 6.45 16.89 -10.15
N VAL A 67 6.48 15.96 -11.13
CA VAL A 67 6.68 16.30 -12.56
C VAL A 67 5.60 17.26 -13.06
N LEU A 68 4.37 17.09 -12.58
CA LEU A 68 3.24 17.93 -12.96
C LEU A 68 3.08 19.18 -12.07
N ASP A 69 3.95 19.41 -11.08
CA ASP A 69 3.86 20.52 -10.13
C ASP A 69 2.46 20.62 -9.50
N LEU A 70 2.05 19.52 -8.85
CA LEU A 70 0.77 19.38 -8.16
C LEU A 70 1.00 19.38 -6.63
N PRO A 71 1.11 20.56 -5.99
CA PRO A 71 1.22 20.65 -4.55
C PRO A 71 -0.11 20.27 -3.88
N LEU A 72 -0.03 19.87 -2.60
CA LEU A 72 -1.21 19.69 -1.76
C LEU A 72 -2.07 20.97 -1.74
N MET A 73 -3.39 20.80 -1.77
CA MET A 73 -4.33 21.93 -1.84
C MET A 73 -4.29 22.79 -0.57
N VAL A 74 -3.99 22.18 0.57
CA VAL A 74 -3.93 22.84 1.88
C VAL A 74 -2.61 22.53 2.58
N VAL A 75 -2.10 23.52 3.33
CA VAL A 75 -0.84 23.38 4.08
C VAL A 75 -1.01 22.51 5.32
N ASP A 76 -2.12 22.70 6.05
CA ASP A 76 -2.48 21.91 7.23
C ASP A 76 -3.75 21.12 6.94
N ASN A 77 -3.57 19.85 6.53
CA ASN A 77 -4.68 18.97 6.20
C ASN A 77 -5.32 18.44 7.48
N THR A 78 -6.46 18.96 7.91
CA THR A 78 -7.14 18.57 9.16
C THR A 78 -8.20 17.47 9.00
N GLU A 79 -8.34 16.89 7.80
CA GLU A 79 -9.28 15.80 7.53
C GLU A 79 -8.93 14.54 8.34
N SER A 80 -9.94 13.78 8.75
CA SER A 80 -9.82 12.58 9.60
C SER A 80 -8.83 11.54 9.08
N MET A 81 -8.90 11.23 7.79
CA MET A 81 -8.10 10.22 7.10
C MET A 81 -6.85 10.78 6.42
N ARG A 82 -6.65 12.10 6.53
CA ARG A 82 -5.56 12.89 5.96
C ARG A 82 -5.37 12.61 4.47
N THR A 83 -6.47 12.48 3.71
CA THR A 83 -6.41 12.23 2.26
C THR A 83 -5.67 13.38 1.56
N ALA A 84 -4.66 13.04 0.76
CA ALA A 84 -3.66 13.98 0.27
C ALA A 84 -4.09 14.64 -1.05
N PHE A 85 -5.15 15.43 -1.01
CA PHE A 85 -5.65 16.21 -2.14
C PHE A 85 -4.63 17.24 -2.63
N THR A 86 -4.37 17.27 -3.93
CA THR A 86 -3.66 18.37 -4.59
C THR A 86 -4.64 19.43 -5.08
N VAL A 87 -4.11 20.54 -5.60
CA VAL A 87 -4.90 21.46 -6.42
C VAL A 87 -5.65 20.70 -7.52
N SER A 88 -6.93 21.02 -7.75
CA SER A 88 -7.72 20.39 -8.80
C SER A 88 -7.28 20.86 -10.19
N VAL A 89 -7.50 20.02 -11.20
CA VAL A 89 -7.01 20.26 -12.55
C VAL A 89 -8.01 19.88 -13.63
N ASP A 90 -7.87 20.53 -14.79
CA ASP A 90 -8.45 20.14 -16.06
C ASP A 90 -7.36 20.17 -17.14
N LEU A 91 -7.43 19.28 -18.12
CA LEU A 91 -6.63 19.41 -19.34
C LEU A 91 -7.09 20.65 -20.12
N VAL A 92 -6.16 21.47 -20.60
CA VAL A 92 -6.47 22.73 -21.31
C VAL A 92 -6.90 22.50 -22.75
N GLU A 93 -6.13 21.72 -23.51
CA GLU A 93 -6.41 21.49 -24.93
C GLU A 93 -7.25 20.22 -25.14
N GLY A 94 -8.22 20.29 -26.05
CA GLY A 94 -9.10 19.16 -26.36
C GLY A 94 -10.27 18.97 -25.38
N THR A 95 -10.45 19.88 -24.43
CA THR A 95 -11.59 19.95 -23.53
C THR A 95 -12.38 21.25 -23.74
N SER A 96 -13.51 21.39 -23.05
CA SER A 96 -14.37 22.57 -23.11
C SER A 96 -14.45 23.28 -21.76
N THR A 97 -15.35 22.83 -20.90
CA THR A 97 -15.57 23.36 -19.55
C THR A 97 -14.93 22.47 -18.49
N GLY A 98 -14.44 21.28 -18.84
CA GLY A 98 -13.80 20.35 -17.93
C GLY A 98 -14.75 19.33 -17.28
N ILE A 99 -16.05 19.65 -17.14
CA ILE A 99 -16.96 18.84 -16.30
C ILE A 99 -17.56 17.61 -16.99
N SER A 100 -17.59 17.58 -18.32
CA SER A 100 -18.20 16.49 -19.08
C SER A 100 -17.47 15.16 -18.82
N ALA A 101 -18.14 14.01 -19.05
CA ALA A 101 -17.46 12.72 -18.95
C ALA A 101 -16.30 12.60 -19.95
N SER A 102 -16.44 13.22 -21.13
CA SER A 102 -15.37 13.28 -22.13
C SER A 102 -14.18 14.12 -21.65
N ASP A 103 -14.45 15.30 -21.09
CA ASP A 103 -13.42 16.25 -20.64
C ASP A 103 -12.66 15.68 -19.44
N ARG A 104 -13.39 15.09 -18.47
CA ARG A 104 -12.79 14.41 -17.31
C ARG A 104 -12.00 13.18 -17.71
N SER A 105 -12.50 12.37 -18.65
CA SER A 105 -11.75 11.23 -19.20
C SER A 105 -10.45 11.69 -19.87
N ALA A 106 -10.50 12.74 -20.69
CA ALA A 106 -9.31 13.28 -21.35
C ALA A 106 -8.29 13.80 -20.32
N THR A 107 -8.77 14.43 -19.24
CA THR A 107 -7.92 14.94 -18.16
C THR A 107 -7.19 13.82 -17.42
N VAL A 108 -7.88 12.77 -16.97
CA VAL A 108 -7.22 11.66 -16.26
C VAL A 108 -6.27 10.87 -17.15
N VAL A 109 -6.61 10.66 -18.42
CA VAL A 109 -5.70 10.03 -19.40
C VAL A 109 -4.44 10.88 -19.60
N ALA A 110 -4.57 12.20 -19.70
CA ALA A 110 -3.42 13.09 -19.81
C ALA A 110 -2.59 13.12 -18.51
N LEU A 111 -3.22 13.01 -17.34
CA LEU A 111 -2.49 12.87 -16.07
C LEU A 111 -1.63 11.59 -16.04
N ALA A 112 -2.07 10.51 -16.69
CA ALA A 112 -1.29 9.27 -16.81
C ALA A 112 -0.16 9.34 -17.87
N ASP A 113 -0.25 10.24 -18.84
CA ASP A 113 0.71 10.34 -19.96
C ASP A 113 2.03 10.98 -19.51
N GLY A 114 3.07 10.16 -19.36
CA GLY A 114 4.41 10.58 -18.92
C GLY A 114 5.09 11.64 -19.80
N SER A 115 4.59 11.91 -21.01
CA SER A 115 5.12 12.98 -21.88
C SER A 115 4.52 14.36 -21.61
N ARG A 116 3.41 14.44 -20.86
CA ARG A 116 2.68 15.68 -20.59
C ARG A 116 3.37 16.55 -19.55
N LEU A 117 3.28 17.85 -19.76
CA LEU A 117 3.88 18.90 -18.95
C LEU A 117 2.84 19.62 -18.09
N ARG A 118 3.28 20.17 -16.96
CA ARG A 118 2.43 20.94 -16.02
C ARG A 118 1.60 22.07 -16.67
N THR A 119 2.08 22.65 -17.76
CA THR A 119 1.46 23.79 -18.47
C THR A 119 0.25 23.39 -19.29
N GLU A 120 0.06 22.10 -19.54
CA GLU A 120 -1.09 21.57 -20.27
C GLU A 120 -2.33 21.42 -19.37
N PHE A 121 -2.18 21.66 -18.07
CA PHE A 121 -3.26 21.55 -17.08
C PHE A 121 -3.61 22.92 -16.48
N ALA A 122 -4.90 23.26 -16.54
CA ALA A 122 -5.47 24.39 -15.82
C ALA A 122 -5.57 24.06 -14.32
N ARG A 123 -5.50 25.11 -13.49
CA ARG A 123 -5.69 25.06 -12.04
C ARG A 123 -6.55 26.28 -11.65
N PRO A 124 -7.73 26.12 -11.02
CA PRO A 124 -8.39 24.86 -10.66
C PRO A 124 -8.98 24.12 -11.87
N GLY A 125 -9.56 22.95 -11.62
CA GLY A 125 -10.40 22.19 -12.55
C GLY A 125 -11.32 21.20 -11.83
N HIS A 126 -11.74 20.14 -12.52
CA HIS A 126 -12.79 19.22 -12.07
C HIS A 126 -12.32 17.80 -11.76
N ILE A 127 -11.04 17.50 -11.95
CA ILE A 127 -10.38 16.29 -11.43
C ILE A 127 -9.61 16.65 -10.17
N PHE A 128 -9.64 15.76 -9.17
CA PHE A 128 -8.95 15.92 -7.89
C PHE A 128 -7.78 14.94 -7.77
N PRO A 129 -6.55 15.33 -8.16
CA PRO A 129 -5.41 14.45 -8.00
C PRO A 129 -5.11 14.19 -6.52
N LEU A 130 -4.68 12.98 -6.22
CA LEU A 130 -4.31 12.53 -4.87
C LEU A 130 -2.88 12.01 -4.89
N ARG A 131 -2.06 12.40 -3.92
CA ARG A 131 -0.70 11.88 -3.77
C ARG A 131 -0.72 10.60 -2.94
N ALA A 132 -0.39 9.46 -3.55
CA ALA A 132 -0.20 8.21 -2.84
C ALA A 132 1.14 8.21 -2.12
N ARG A 133 1.19 7.67 -0.89
CA ARG A 133 2.45 7.55 -0.16
C ARG A 133 3.38 6.53 -0.82
N ALA A 134 4.67 6.85 -0.87
CA ALA A 134 5.71 5.86 -1.18
C ALA A 134 5.55 4.61 -0.29
N GLY A 135 5.63 3.43 -0.91
CA GLY A 135 5.34 2.13 -0.27
C GLY A 135 3.88 1.66 -0.39
N GLY A 136 2.96 2.51 -0.84
CA GLY A 136 1.59 2.13 -1.17
C GLY A 136 0.80 1.60 0.02
N VAL A 137 -0.02 0.56 -0.20
CA VAL A 137 -0.91 0.00 0.85
C VAL A 137 -0.17 -0.60 2.03
N LEU A 138 1.12 -0.89 1.86
CA LEU A 138 2.00 -1.34 2.94
C LEU A 138 2.37 -0.21 3.91
N LYS A 139 2.25 1.06 3.50
CA LYS A 139 2.46 2.24 4.34
C LYS A 139 1.19 2.96 4.77
N ARG A 140 0.20 3.01 3.90
CA ARG A 140 -1.13 3.55 4.22
C ARG A 140 -2.17 2.71 3.52
N ALA A 141 -2.99 2.01 4.30
CA ALA A 141 -4.06 1.15 3.81
C ALA A 141 -5.27 1.96 3.33
N GLY A 142 -5.11 2.81 2.31
CA GLY A 142 -6.17 3.64 1.74
C GLY A 142 -6.41 3.38 0.25
N HIS A 143 -7.58 3.77 -0.25
CA HIS A 143 -7.96 3.60 -1.65
C HIS A 143 -7.01 4.34 -2.62
N THR A 144 -6.47 5.49 -2.20
CA THR A 144 -5.44 6.23 -2.94
C THR A 144 -4.23 5.35 -3.24
N GLU A 145 -3.66 4.72 -2.21
CA GLU A 145 -2.52 3.82 -2.36
C GLU A 145 -2.88 2.56 -3.15
N ALA A 146 -4.07 1.98 -2.90
CA ALA A 146 -4.53 0.79 -3.60
C ALA A 146 -4.62 1.02 -5.12
N ALA A 147 -5.13 2.18 -5.55
CA ALA A 147 -5.24 2.51 -6.98
C ALA A 147 -3.88 2.59 -7.68
N VAL A 148 -2.86 3.14 -7.02
CA VAL A 148 -1.50 3.25 -7.58
C VAL A 148 -0.79 1.89 -7.54
N ASP A 149 -0.95 1.13 -6.47
CA ASP A 149 -0.39 -0.22 -6.36
C ASP A 149 -0.96 -1.17 -7.41
N LEU A 150 -2.28 -1.12 -7.65
CA LEU A 150 -2.93 -1.87 -8.71
C LEU A 150 -2.38 -1.51 -10.09
N CYS A 151 -2.07 -0.23 -10.35
CA CYS A 151 -1.39 0.15 -11.59
C CYS A 151 -0.02 -0.51 -11.71
N ALA A 152 0.79 -0.49 -10.64
CA ALA A 152 2.12 -1.09 -10.64
C ALA A 152 2.06 -2.62 -10.84
N LEU A 153 1.16 -3.31 -10.14
CA LEU A 153 0.97 -4.75 -10.25
C LEU A 153 0.43 -5.17 -11.63
N ALA A 154 -0.32 -4.29 -12.29
CA ALA A 154 -0.88 -4.52 -13.62
C ALA A 154 -0.02 -3.98 -14.78
N ASP A 155 1.21 -3.54 -14.52
CA ASP A 155 2.14 -2.92 -15.50
C ASP A 155 1.51 -1.74 -16.28
N ARG A 156 0.84 -0.84 -15.55
CA ARG A 156 0.19 0.36 -16.10
C ARG A 156 0.85 1.64 -15.57
N GLN A 157 0.51 2.77 -16.17
CA GLN A 157 0.98 4.06 -15.68
C GLN A 157 0.53 4.28 -14.22
N PRO A 158 1.38 4.88 -13.35
CA PRO A 158 1.14 4.98 -11.91
C PRO A 158 0.14 6.10 -11.57
N VAL A 159 -0.98 6.13 -12.29
CA VAL A 159 -2.12 7.03 -12.10
C VAL A 159 -3.40 6.19 -12.21
N GLY A 160 -4.15 6.13 -11.12
CA GLY A 160 -5.48 5.54 -11.07
C GLY A 160 -6.58 6.61 -11.16
N VAL A 161 -7.82 6.14 -11.19
CA VAL A 161 -9.03 6.95 -10.99
C VAL A 161 -9.90 6.21 -10.01
N LEU A 162 -10.38 6.92 -8.99
CA LEU A 162 -11.31 6.37 -8.00
C LEU A 162 -12.46 7.33 -7.74
N CYS A 163 -13.57 6.78 -7.25
CA CYS A 163 -14.69 7.52 -6.72
C CYS A 163 -15.55 6.61 -5.84
N GLU A 164 -16.00 7.13 -4.70
CA GLU A 164 -16.70 6.39 -3.66
C GLU A 164 -18.14 6.06 -4.07
N PHE A 165 -18.61 4.85 -3.77
CA PHE A 165 -19.98 4.44 -4.04
C PHE A 165 -20.99 5.13 -3.10
N VAL A 166 -22.11 5.55 -3.68
CA VAL A 166 -23.24 6.14 -2.95
C VAL A 166 -24.53 5.42 -3.31
N ASN A 167 -25.40 5.24 -2.32
CA ASN A 167 -26.76 4.75 -2.51
C ASN A 167 -27.67 5.88 -3.02
N ASP A 168 -28.77 5.52 -3.68
CA ASP A 168 -29.76 6.48 -4.19
C ASP A 168 -30.44 7.32 -3.09
N ASP A 169 -30.40 6.84 -1.83
CA ASP A 169 -30.89 7.57 -0.65
C ASP A 169 -29.87 8.56 -0.07
N GLY A 170 -28.68 8.65 -0.67
CA GLY A 170 -27.59 9.55 -0.28
C GLY A 170 -26.67 9.00 0.81
N THR A 171 -26.89 7.77 1.28
CA THR A 171 -25.95 7.08 2.18
C THR A 171 -24.77 6.49 1.40
N MET A 172 -23.66 6.20 2.09
CA MET A 172 -22.53 5.49 1.48
C MET A 172 -22.85 4.00 1.34
N ALA A 173 -22.54 3.41 0.19
CA ALA A 173 -22.74 1.99 -0.04
C ALA A 173 -21.76 1.17 0.83
N ARG A 174 -22.27 0.10 1.44
CA ARG A 174 -21.47 -0.80 2.30
C ARG A 174 -21.26 -2.14 1.60
N VAL A 175 -20.42 -3.00 2.19
CA VAL A 175 -20.06 -4.30 1.61
C VAL A 175 -21.27 -5.09 1.04
N PRO A 176 -22.42 -5.22 1.73
CA PRO A 176 -23.57 -5.92 1.17
C PRO A 176 -24.13 -5.30 -0.12
N ASP A 177 -24.15 -3.98 -0.23
CA ASP A 177 -24.60 -3.25 -1.42
C ASP A 177 -23.62 -3.47 -2.58
N LEU A 178 -22.32 -3.40 -2.27
CA LEU A 178 -21.23 -3.56 -3.23
C LEU A 178 -21.15 -4.99 -3.78
N GLU A 179 -21.45 -6.00 -2.97
CA GLU A 179 -21.54 -7.39 -3.44
C GLU A 179 -22.64 -7.58 -4.50
N VAL A 180 -23.78 -6.90 -4.32
CA VAL A 180 -24.88 -6.92 -5.29
C VAL A 180 -24.48 -6.19 -6.56
N PHE A 181 -23.90 -4.99 -6.42
CA PHE A 181 -23.42 -4.19 -7.55
C PHE A 181 -22.35 -4.93 -8.38
N ALA A 182 -21.38 -5.56 -7.70
CA ALA A 182 -20.35 -6.37 -8.34
C ALA A 182 -20.95 -7.50 -9.18
N ALA A 183 -21.93 -8.21 -8.63
CA ALA A 183 -22.60 -9.31 -9.33
C ALA A 183 -23.44 -8.83 -10.52
N GLU A 184 -24.15 -7.71 -10.39
CA GLU A 184 -24.97 -7.12 -11.46
C GLU A 184 -24.13 -6.67 -12.65
N HIS A 185 -22.99 -6.03 -12.38
CA HIS A 185 -22.12 -5.46 -13.41
C HIS A 185 -20.94 -6.36 -13.81
N GLY A 186 -20.81 -7.54 -13.19
CA GLY A 186 -19.73 -8.48 -13.47
C GLY A 186 -18.35 -7.91 -13.11
N LEU A 187 -18.26 -7.13 -12.03
CA LEU A 187 -17.01 -6.51 -11.58
C LEU A 187 -16.30 -7.37 -10.55
N HIS A 188 -14.98 -7.37 -10.60
CA HIS A 188 -14.17 -7.95 -9.54
C HIS A 188 -14.23 -7.07 -8.29
N PHE A 189 -14.32 -7.74 -7.14
CA PHE A 189 -14.46 -7.10 -5.82
C PHE A 189 -13.38 -7.62 -4.88
N ILE A 190 -12.53 -6.72 -4.37
CA ILE A 190 -11.37 -7.06 -3.52
C ILE A 190 -11.31 -6.16 -2.28
N SER A 191 -10.51 -6.59 -1.29
CA SER A 191 -10.20 -5.78 -0.10
C SER A 191 -8.76 -5.27 -0.12
N ILE A 192 -8.51 -4.10 0.46
CA ILE A 192 -7.15 -3.59 0.69
C ILE A 192 -6.35 -4.57 1.57
N ALA A 193 -7.00 -5.22 2.53
CA ALA A 193 -6.37 -6.24 3.38
C ALA A 193 -5.83 -7.42 2.55
N ASP A 194 -6.58 -7.90 1.55
CA ASP A 194 -6.12 -8.93 0.63
C ASP A 194 -4.99 -8.44 -0.26
N LEU A 195 -5.06 -7.20 -0.74
CA LEU A 195 -3.99 -6.60 -1.53
C LEU A 195 -2.67 -6.51 -0.72
N ILE A 196 -2.75 -6.08 0.55
CA ILE A 196 -1.60 -6.07 1.47
C ILE A 196 -1.02 -7.49 1.64
N ARG A 197 -1.89 -8.50 1.86
CA ARG A 197 -1.46 -9.89 1.99
C ARG A 197 -0.78 -10.40 0.72
N HIS A 198 -1.32 -10.05 -0.44
CA HIS A 198 -0.76 -10.44 -1.73
C HIS A 198 0.62 -9.81 -1.94
N ARG A 199 0.75 -8.48 -1.77
CA ARG A 199 2.05 -7.78 -1.92
C ARG A 199 3.11 -8.33 -0.98
N ARG A 200 2.79 -8.56 0.31
CA ARG A 200 3.74 -9.15 1.29
C ARG A 200 4.23 -10.55 0.93
N ARG A 201 3.46 -11.32 0.17
CA ARG A 201 3.83 -12.68 -0.25
C ARG A 201 4.64 -12.72 -1.54
N HIS A 202 4.46 -11.74 -2.42
CA HIS A 202 5.03 -11.75 -3.77
C HIS A 202 6.16 -10.75 -3.98
N GLU A 203 6.30 -9.73 -3.12
CA GLU A 203 7.33 -8.71 -3.24
C GLU A 203 8.49 -8.92 -2.27
N LYS A 204 9.70 -8.57 -2.73
CA LYS A 204 10.89 -8.50 -1.87
C LYS A 204 10.92 -7.14 -1.19
N LEU A 205 10.49 -7.10 0.08
CA LEU A 205 10.35 -5.86 0.87
C LEU A 205 11.58 -5.53 1.72
N VAL A 206 12.62 -6.34 1.65
CA VAL A 206 13.88 -6.13 2.38
C VAL A 206 15.09 -6.35 1.47
N GLU A 207 16.14 -5.56 1.67
CA GLU A 207 17.41 -5.70 0.96
C GLU A 207 18.52 -6.10 1.94
N HIS A 208 19.32 -7.11 1.56
CA HIS A 208 20.52 -7.51 2.30
C HIS A 208 21.67 -6.57 1.93
N PHE A 209 22.30 -5.93 2.93
CA PHE A 209 23.36 -4.94 2.66
C PHE A 209 24.69 -5.24 3.37
N GLY A 210 24.74 -6.23 4.28
CA GLY A 210 25.97 -6.54 5.00
C GLY A 210 25.93 -7.84 5.78
N SER A 211 27.12 -8.40 6.04
CA SER A 211 27.26 -9.57 6.90
C SER A 211 28.52 -9.50 7.76
N ALA A 212 28.45 -10.06 8.96
CA ALA A 212 29.60 -10.18 9.86
C ALA A 212 29.53 -11.47 10.69
N ARG A 213 30.70 -12.01 11.07
CA ARG A 213 30.78 -13.13 12.00
C ARG A 213 30.78 -12.62 13.44
N ILE A 214 29.89 -13.17 14.25
CA ILE A 214 29.66 -12.78 15.64
C ILE A 214 29.91 -13.99 16.55
N PRO A 215 31.12 -14.15 17.10
CA PRO A 215 31.38 -15.19 18.09
C PRO A 215 30.66 -14.87 19.39
N THR A 216 29.92 -15.85 19.93
CA THR A 216 29.17 -15.73 21.18
C THR A 216 29.45 -16.93 22.10
N LYS A 217 28.95 -16.89 23.34
CA LYS A 217 28.95 -18.05 24.24
C LYS A 217 28.12 -19.24 23.73
N TYR A 218 27.33 -19.05 22.66
CA TYR A 218 26.43 -20.04 22.07
C TYR A 218 26.90 -20.59 20.72
N GLY A 219 28.00 -20.08 20.18
CA GLY A 219 28.50 -20.44 18.86
C GLY A 219 28.93 -19.24 18.04
N GLU A 220 29.49 -19.51 16.86
CA GLU A 220 29.87 -18.50 15.86
C GLU A 220 28.71 -18.27 14.89
N PHE A 221 27.93 -17.22 15.13
CA PHE A 221 26.83 -16.83 14.25
C PHE A 221 27.35 -15.97 13.10
N THR A 222 26.70 -16.03 11.94
CA THR A 222 26.79 -15.01 10.91
C THR A 222 25.59 -14.09 11.04
N ALA A 223 25.82 -12.82 11.36
CA ALA A 223 24.80 -11.79 11.34
C ALA A 223 24.66 -11.26 9.91
N HIS A 224 23.45 -11.31 9.37
CA HIS A 224 23.07 -10.72 8.09
C HIS A 224 22.19 -9.50 8.36
N ALA A 225 22.62 -8.34 7.90
CA ALA A 225 21.89 -7.08 8.03
C ALA A 225 21.00 -6.85 6.82
N TYR A 226 19.74 -6.53 7.08
CA TYR A 226 18.71 -6.22 6.10
C TYR A 226 18.15 -4.83 6.35
N VAL A 227 17.81 -4.09 5.30
CA VAL A 227 17.06 -2.84 5.39
C VAL A 227 15.67 -3.05 4.81
N SER A 228 14.65 -2.56 5.51
CA SER A 228 13.28 -2.51 5.03
C SER A 228 13.15 -1.44 3.95
N LEU A 229 12.63 -1.82 2.78
CA LEU A 229 12.38 -0.87 1.68
C LEU A 229 11.15 0.02 1.94
N LEU A 230 10.50 -0.17 3.08
CA LEU A 230 9.32 0.60 3.48
C LEU A 230 9.73 1.77 4.39
N ASP A 231 10.41 1.50 5.50
CA ASP A 231 10.71 2.47 6.59
C ASP A 231 12.21 2.72 6.80
N ASP A 232 13.07 2.13 5.98
CA ASP A 232 14.52 2.16 6.17
C ASP A 232 14.98 1.54 7.50
N GLU A 233 14.10 0.80 8.20
CA GLU A 233 14.48 0.10 9.41
C GLU A 233 15.43 -1.04 9.09
N GLU A 234 16.52 -1.11 9.85
CA GLU A 234 17.48 -2.19 9.72
C GLU A 234 17.12 -3.34 10.64
N HIS A 235 17.14 -4.56 10.13
CA HIS A 235 16.92 -5.79 10.88
C HIS A 235 18.13 -6.70 10.75
N VAL A 236 18.30 -7.63 11.69
CA VAL A 236 19.43 -8.55 11.68
C VAL A 236 18.96 -10.00 11.82
N ALA A 237 19.43 -10.86 10.92
CA ALA A 237 19.27 -12.30 11.06
C ALA A 237 20.60 -12.92 11.53
N TYR A 238 20.61 -13.50 12.73
CA TYR A 238 21.74 -14.25 13.28
C TYR A 238 21.60 -15.72 12.91
N VAL A 239 22.43 -16.19 11.98
CA VAL A 239 22.39 -17.55 11.43
C VAL A 239 23.53 -18.38 12.01
N LEU A 240 23.22 -19.59 12.47
CA LEU A 240 24.20 -20.61 12.84
C LEU A 240 24.04 -21.80 11.88
N GLY A 241 25.15 -22.32 11.36
CA GLY A 241 25.15 -23.43 10.42
C GLY A 241 24.62 -23.09 9.02
N ASP A 242 24.38 -24.13 8.22
CA ASP A 242 23.78 -24.02 6.88
C ASP A 242 22.30 -24.37 6.94
N LEU A 243 21.44 -23.34 6.83
CA LEU A 243 19.98 -23.51 6.91
C LEU A 243 19.41 -24.39 5.78
N ALA A 244 20.12 -24.50 4.64
CA ALA A 244 19.69 -25.33 3.52
C ALA A 244 20.02 -26.82 3.72
N SER A 245 20.81 -27.16 4.74
CA SER A 245 21.20 -28.55 5.03
C SER A 245 20.14 -29.36 5.79
N VAL A 246 19.05 -28.71 6.22
CA VAL A 246 17.95 -29.32 6.98
C VAL A 246 16.59 -28.86 6.46
N ASP A 247 15.58 -29.71 6.54
CA ASP A 247 14.22 -29.39 6.04
C ASP A 247 13.51 -28.32 6.87
N ALA A 248 13.79 -28.27 8.18
CA ALA A 248 13.13 -27.38 9.12
C ALA A 248 14.12 -26.87 10.19
N PRO A 249 14.93 -25.84 9.87
CA PRO A 249 15.84 -25.26 10.86
C PRO A 249 15.06 -24.61 12.01
N LEU A 250 15.68 -24.50 13.19
CA LEU A 250 15.10 -23.74 14.29
C LEU A 250 15.05 -22.26 13.94
N VAL A 251 13.86 -21.67 14.01
CA VAL A 251 13.63 -20.24 13.72
C VAL A 251 13.03 -19.56 14.95
N ARG A 252 13.62 -18.44 15.36
CA ARG A 252 13.03 -17.50 16.31
C ARG A 252 12.91 -16.13 15.67
N VAL A 253 11.69 -15.60 15.59
CA VAL A 253 11.47 -14.17 15.33
C VAL A 253 11.37 -13.46 16.68
N HIS A 254 12.24 -12.48 16.90
CA HIS A 254 12.36 -11.74 18.15
C HIS A 254 12.20 -10.25 17.87
N SER A 255 11.18 -9.63 18.46
CA SER A 255 10.99 -8.18 18.43
C SER A 255 11.90 -7.52 19.46
N GLU A 256 12.58 -6.46 19.04
CA GLU A 256 13.50 -5.68 19.86
C GLU A 256 12.84 -5.23 21.16
N CYS A 257 13.57 -5.40 22.27
CA CYS A 257 13.22 -4.80 23.53
C CYS A 257 14.47 -4.20 24.16
N LEU A 258 14.72 -2.90 23.93
CA LEU A 258 15.92 -2.22 24.43
C LEU A 258 16.14 -2.45 25.93
N THR A 259 15.08 -2.33 26.73
CA THR A 259 15.20 -2.48 28.19
C THR A 259 15.43 -3.93 28.62
N GLY A 260 14.78 -4.89 27.98
CA GLY A 260 14.90 -6.30 28.31
C GLY A 260 16.20 -6.93 27.79
N ASP A 261 16.50 -6.71 26.51
CA ASP A 261 17.57 -7.37 25.78
C ASP A 261 18.94 -6.77 26.11
N LEU A 262 19.04 -5.43 26.24
CA LEU A 262 20.31 -4.74 26.52
C LEU A 262 20.54 -4.47 28.02
N LEU A 263 19.51 -3.99 28.73
CA LEU A 263 19.65 -3.54 30.13
C LEU A 263 19.27 -4.62 31.16
N GLY A 264 18.73 -5.76 30.74
CA GLY A 264 18.30 -6.83 31.65
C GLY A 264 17.13 -6.43 32.55
N SER A 265 16.20 -5.62 32.04
CA SER A 265 14.99 -5.21 32.75
C SER A 265 14.21 -6.42 33.27
N LEU A 266 13.83 -6.38 34.55
CA LEU A 266 12.97 -7.40 35.18
C LEU A 266 11.47 -7.11 35.04
N ARG A 267 11.10 -6.02 34.35
CA ARG A 267 9.69 -5.71 34.03
C ARG A 267 9.15 -6.53 32.87
N CYS A 268 10.02 -7.14 32.09
CA CYS A 268 9.71 -8.08 31.03
C CYS A 268 10.69 -9.25 31.07
N ASP A 269 10.44 -10.26 30.27
CA ASP A 269 11.27 -11.46 30.14
C ASP A 269 11.95 -11.54 28.75
N CYS A 270 11.89 -10.47 27.94
CA CYS A 270 12.41 -10.45 26.56
C CYS A 270 13.88 -10.88 26.48
N GLY A 271 14.75 -10.33 27.32
CA GLY A 271 16.16 -10.69 27.34
C GLY A 271 16.42 -12.16 27.68
N SER A 272 15.63 -12.71 28.62
CA SER A 272 15.72 -14.14 28.95
C SER A 272 15.21 -15.05 27.82
N GLN A 273 14.19 -14.60 27.08
CA GLN A 273 13.70 -15.31 25.89
C GLN A 273 14.73 -15.30 24.76
N LEU A 274 15.41 -14.16 24.54
CA LEU A 274 16.48 -14.05 23.55
C LEU A 274 17.66 -14.96 23.90
N ASP A 275 18.11 -14.92 25.16
CA ASP A 275 19.20 -15.76 25.67
C ASP A 275 18.87 -17.26 25.55
N ALA A 276 17.63 -17.66 25.88
CA ALA A 276 17.15 -19.03 25.73
C ALA A 276 17.10 -19.48 24.26
N ALA A 277 16.63 -18.61 23.35
CA ALA A 277 16.59 -18.92 21.92
C ALA A 277 18.01 -19.11 21.33
N LEU A 278 18.94 -18.22 21.69
CA LEU A 278 20.35 -18.35 21.29
C LEU A 278 20.97 -19.64 21.83
N ALA A 279 20.70 -19.99 23.09
CA ALA A 279 21.20 -21.22 23.71
C ALA A 279 20.64 -22.47 23.01
N GLN A 280 19.34 -22.49 22.69
CA GLN A 280 18.71 -23.62 22.03
C GLN A 280 19.22 -23.81 20.60
N ILE A 281 19.37 -22.72 19.83
CA ILE A 281 19.96 -22.78 18.49
C ILE A 281 21.43 -23.19 18.55
N GLY A 282 22.18 -22.69 19.53
CA GLY A 282 23.57 -23.07 19.77
C GLY A 282 23.74 -24.56 20.07
N ALA A 283 22.82 -25.13 20.85
CA ALA A 283 22.82 -26.57 21.17
C ALA A 283 22.45 -27.44 19.97
N GLU A 284 21.52 -27.00 19.12
CA GLU A 284 21.16 -27.68 17.86
C GLU A 284 22.28 -27.55 16.80
N GLY A 285 23.04 -26.46 16.83
CA GLY A 285 24.12 -26.17 15.90
C GLY A 285 23.67 -25.61 14.55
N ILE A 286 22.36 -25.55 14.28
CA ILE A 286 21.76 -24.99 13.07
C ILE A 286 20.48 -24.22 13.42
N GLY A 287 20.37 -22.98 12.96
CA GLY A 287 19.15 -22.19 13.14
C GLY A 287 19.36 -20.70 12.91
N VAL A 288 18.29 -19.93 13.09
CA VAL A 288 18.29 -18.48 12.87
C VAL A 288 17.45 -17.75 13.91
N ILE A 289 17.99 -16.62 14.38
CA ILE A 289 17.22 -15.59 15.09
C ILE A 289 17.05 -14.39 14.16
N VAL A 290 15.81 -14.06 13.84
CA VAL A 290 15.46 -12.82 13.16
C VAL A 290 15.15 -11.78 14.23
N TYR A 291 16.04 -10.82 14.41
CA TYR A 291 15.89 -9.70 15.35
C TYR A 291 15.29 -8.49 14.62
N LEU A 292 14.00 -8.26 14.86
CA LEU A 292 13.23 -7.17 14.28
C LEU A 292 13.40 -5.92 15.16
N ARG A 293 14.07 -4.92 14.64
CA ARG A 293 14.25 -3.60 15.30
C ARG A 293 13.04 -2.73 15.06
N GLY A 294 12.92 -1.62 15.81
CA GLY A 294 11.85 -0.62 15.64
C GLY A 294 10.47 -1.05 16.14
N HIS A 295 10.27 -2.36 16.33
CA HIS A 295 9.05 -2.95 16.86
C HIS A 295 9.27 -3.49 18.27
N GLU A 296 8.62 -2.91 19.28
CA GLU A 296 8.53 -3.51 20.61
C GLU A 296 7.19 -4.22 20.79
N GLY A 297 7.23 -5.55 20.65
CA GLY A 297 6.04 -6.41 20.65
C GLY A 297 5.22 -6.46 21.94
N ARG A 298 5.53 -5.63 22.95
CA ARG A 298 4.79 -5.55 24.23
C ARG A 298 4.23 -4.17 24.56
N GLY A 299 4.60 -3.11 23.83
CA GLY A 299 4.13 -1.75 24.10
C GLY A 299 4.42 -1.26 25.52
N ILE A 300 5.52 -1.74 26.12
CA ILE A 300 6.00 -1.32 27.46
C ILE A 300 7.08 -0.23 27.35
N GLY A 301 7.32 0.23 26.14
CA GLY A 301 8.47 0.98 25.68
C GLY A 301 8.35 2.45 25.99
N ILE A 302 9.53 3.01 26.24
CA ILE A 302 9.77 4.39 26.66
C ILE A 302 9.54 5.37 25.47
N GLY A 303 9.33 4.83 24.27
CA GLY A 303 8.79 5.49 23.08
C GLY A 303 8.77 4.54 21.88
N HIS A 304 7.65 4.50 21.16
CA HIS A 304 7.49 4.06 19.76
C HIS A 304 6.48 5.00 19.11
#